data_AF-A0A7J8ZFF4-F1
#
_entry.id   AF-A0A7J8ZFF4-F1
#
_cell.length_a   1.000
_cell.length_b   1.000
_cell.length_c   1.000
_cell.angle_alpha   90.00
_cell.angle_beta   90.00
_cell.angle_gamma   90.00
#
_symmetry.space_group_name_H-M   'P 1'
#
loop_
_entity.id
_entity.type
_entity.pdbx_description
1 polymer ?
#
loop_
_entity_poly.entity_id
_entity_poly.type
_entity_poly.pdbx_seq_one_letter_code
_entity_poly.pdbx_strand_id
1 'polypeptide(L)'
;MASTGGLVPITRAFLASYYEKYPFDPLPDDVSRLSSQIRSFIQDLIQGFPPTQGESLLIQEADSQPPHKMDENMWKNREHIEEILFLLERPHWPSVLQQSSTAEVAEFATTLGQLKDKFQATLRILESFQSRNSERVFNTVMTYMPQDFRGTLIRQQKERSERNKQAEVDALISSGGSIRDRYSLLWKQQMDRRRQLVQLGSATGVYKTLVKYLVGVPQVCLHCLVIFSCCDLIS
;
A
#
# COMPACT_ATOMS: atom_id res chain seq x y z
N MET A 1 5.91 35.54 -23.19
CA MET A 1 5.64 35.10 -21.81
C MET A 1 4.22 34.53 -21.79
N ALA A 2 4.04 33.23 -21.59
CA ALA A 2 2.70 32.65 -21.56
C ALA A 2 1.97 33.14 -20.29
N SER A 3 0.84 33.80 -20.49
CA SER A 3 0.02 34.38 -19.42
C SER A 3 -0.44 33.27 -18.46
N THR A 4 0.01 33.34 -17.21
CA THR A 4 -0.50 32.52 -16.10
C THR A 4 -1.85 33.05 -15.58
N GLY A 5 -2.46 34.03 -16.25
CA GLY A 5 -3.63 34.81 -15.81
C GLY A 5 -4.97 34.07 -15.71
N GLY A 6 -4.97 32.74 -15.65
CA GLY A 6 -6.16 31.92 -15.40
C GLY A 6 -5.91 30.64 -14.61
N LEU A 7 -4.67 30.41 -14.16
CA LEU A 7 -4.33 29.23 -13.37
C LEU A 7 -4.59 29.51 -11.90
N VAL A 8 -5.74 29.04 -11.40
CA VAL A 8 -6.04 29.06 -9.97
C VAL A 8 -5.08 28.10 -9.25
N PRO A 9 -4.39 28.52 -8.18
CA PRO A 9 -3.57 27.61 -7.39
C PRO A 9 -4.44 26.46 -6.86
N ILE A 10 -3.99 25.21 -7.02
CA ILE A 10 -4.63 24.07 -6.38
C ILE A 10 -4.39 24.20 -4.87
N THR A 11 -5.35 24.79 -4.16
CA THR A 11 -5.31 24.91 -2.71
C THR A 11 -5.90 23.67 -2.05
N ARG A 12 -5.54 23.42 -0.78
CA ARG A 12 -6.15 22.35 0.03
C ARG A 12 -7.68 22.51 0.13
N ALA A 13 -8.16 23.75 0.22
CA ALA A 13 -9.58 24.06 0.26
C ALA A 13 -10.28 23.74 -1.07
N PHE A 14 -9.65 24.06 -2.21
CA PHE A 14 -10.16 23.70 -3.54
C PHE A 14 -10.28 22.17 -3.69
N LEU A 15 -9.24 21.43 -3.32
CA LEU A 15 -9.28 19.96 -3.33
C LEU A 15 -10.35 19.41 -2.37
N ALA A 16 -10.47 19.94 -1.15
CA ALA A 16 -11.50 19.54 -0.21
C ALA A 16 -12.91 19.72 -0.78
N SER A 17 -13.21 20.88 -1.38
CA SER A 17 -14.51 21.15 -2.02
C SER A 17 -14.82 20.23 -3.21
N TYR A 18 -13.79 19.67 -3.86
CA TYR A 18 -13.99 18.66 -4.90
C TYR A 18 -14.46 17.33 -4.29
N TYR A 19 -13.87 16.92 -3.16
CA TYR A 19 -14.24 15.69 -2.47
C TYR A 19 -15.57 15.76 -1.71
N GLU A 20 -16.03 16.96 -1.34
CA GLU A 20 -17.38 17.15 -0.77
C GLU A 20 -18.51 16.63 -1.68
N LYS A 21 -18.26 16.56 -3.00
CA LYS A 21 -19.21 16.00 -3.99
C LYS A 21 -19.29 14.47 -3.97
N TYR A 22 -18.36 13.82 -3.28
CA TYR A 22 -18.23 12.37 -3.19
C TYR A 22 -18.29 11.95 -1.72
N PRO A 23 -19.44 12.11 -1.04
CA PRO A 23 -19.58 11.70 0.34
C PRO A 23 -19.34 10.20 0.45
N PHE A 24 -18.61 9.82 1.50
CA PHE A 24 -18.42 8.43 1.87
C PHE A 24 -19.46 8.06 2.93
N ASP A 25 -20.12 6.93 2.76
CA ASP A 25 -21.06 6.44 3.76
C ASP A 25 -20.32 6.16 5.07
N PRO A 26 -20.85 6.62 6.22
CA PRO A 26 -20.20 6.36 7.50
C PRO A 26 -20.09 4.85 7.72
N LEU A 27 -19.03 4.45 8.44
CA LEU A 27 -18.88 3.06 8.85
C LEU A 27 -20.10 2.63 9.66
N PRO A 28 -20.58 1.38 9.49
CA PRO A 28 -21.68 0.87 10.32
C PRO A 28 -21.35 0.96 11.81
N ASP A 29 -22.32 1.32 12.63
CA ASP A 29 -22.15 1.43 14.10
C ASP A 29 -21.66 0.11 14.73
N ASP A 30 -22.02 -1.01 14.10
CA ASP A 30 -21.58 -2.35 14.49
C ASP A 30 -20.06 -2.53 14.45
N VAL A 31 -19.32 -1.77 13.63
CA VAL A 31 -17.86 -1.88 13.55
C VAL A 31 -17.23 -1.57 14.90
N SER A 32 -17.62 -0.45 15.53
CA SER A 32 -17.09 -0.06 16.84
C SER A 32 -17.40 -1.09 17.92
N ARG A 33 -18.63 -1.62 17.91
CA ARG A 33 -19.08 -2.67 18.83
C ARG A 33 -18.29 -3.96 18.63
N LEU A 34 -18.18 -4.45 17.40
CA LEU A 34 -17.48 -5.69 17.06
C LEU A 34 -15.98 -5.57 17.34
N SER A 35 -15.34 -4.44 17.01
CA SER A 35 -13.94 -4.19 17.35
C SER A 35 -13.70 -4.23 18.86
N SER A 36 -14.62 -3.67 19.65
CA SER A 36 -14.52 -3.72 21.12
C SER A 36 -14.68 -5.15 21.66
N GLN A 37 -15.60 -5.93 21.09
CA GLN A 37 -15.78 -7.35 21.46
C GLN A 37 -14.55 -8.19 21.12
N ILE A 38 -13.99 -8.01 19.92
CA ILE A 38 -12.75 -8.70 19.50
C ILE A 38 -11.60 -8.36 20.46
N ARG A 39 -11.44 -7.08 20.83
CA ARG A 39 -10.42 -6.66 21.79
C ARG A 39 -10.59 -7.30 23.16
N SER A 40 -11.84 -7.42 23.65
CA SER A 40 -12.12 -8.12 24.90
C SER A 40 -11.66 -9.58 24.84
N PHE A 41 -12.02 -10.31 23.77
CA PHE A 41 -11.61 -11.70 23.61
C PHE A 41 -10.09 -11.85 23.52
N ILE A 42 -9.41 -10.93 22.85
CA ILE A 42 -7.95 -10.92 22.77
C ILE A 42 -7.33 -10.73 24.17
N GLN A 43 -7.87 -9.82 25.00
CA GLN A 43 -7.39 -9.62 26.36
C GLN A 43 -7.55 -10.87 27.23
N ASP A 44 -8.69 -11.55 27.14
CA ASP A 44 -8.95 -12.80 27.86
C ASP A 44 -7.96 -13.90 27.42
N LEU A 45 -7.70 -14.01 26.12
CA LEU A 45 -6.74 -14.97 25.58
C LEU A 45 -5.31 -14.67 26.04
N ILE A 46 -4.88 -13.41 26.03
CA ILE A 46 -3.54 -12.99 26.46
C ILE A 46 -3.31 -13.31 27.95
N GLN A 47 -4.34 -13.22 28.79
CA GLN A 47 -4.23 -13.60 30.20
C GLN A 47 -3.96 -15.09 30.40
N GLY A 48 -4.56 -15.94 29.57
CA GLY A 48 -4.33 -17.39 29.62
C GLY A 48 -3.08 -17.85 28.88
N PHE A 49 -2.69 -17.13 27.82
CA PHE A 49 -1.60 -17.47 26.92
C PHE A 49 -0.74 -16.22 26.66
N PRO A 50 0.30 -15.98 27.47
CA PRO A 50 1.14 -14.81 27.29
C PRO A 50 1.84 -14.85 25.92
N PRO A 51 1.82 -13.75 25.15
CA PRO A 51 2.34 -13.72 23.79
C PRO A 51 3.86 -13.90 23.76
N THR A 52 4.33 -14.54 22.71
CA THR A 52 5.76 -14.57 22.36
C THR A 52 6.25 -13.16 21.99
N GLN A 53 7.57 -13.00 21.86
CA GLN A 53 8.16 -11.72 21.46
C GLN A 53 7.65 -11.24 20.08
N GLY A 54 7.45 -12.17 19.12
CA GLY A 54 6.91 -11.85 17.80
C GLY A 54 5.44 -11.41 17.85
N GLU A 55 4.61 -12.15 18.58
CA GLU A 55 3.19 -11.83 18.76
C GLU A 55 2.99 -10.50 19.50
N SER A 56 3.85 -10.21 20.49
CA SER A 56 3.82 -8.94 21.22
C SER A 56 4.04 -7.73 20.30
N LEU A 57 4.92 -7.86 19.30
CA LEU A 57 5.14 -6.80 18.30
C LEU A 57 3.91 -6.60 17.41
N LEU A 58 3.24 -7.69 17.01
CA LEU A 58 2.02 -7.64 16.21
C LEU A 58 0.86 -6.99 16.98
N ILE A 59 0.70 -7.33 18.26
CA ILE A 59 -0.30 -6.73 19.14
C ILE A 59 -0.05 -5.22 19.28
N GLN A 60 1.19 -4.83 19.55
CA GLN A 60 1.56 -3.42 19.65
C GLN A 60 1.30 -2.66 18.34
N GLU A 61 1.58 -3.28 17.19
CA GLU A 61 1.31 -2.70 15.87
C GLU A 61 -0.19 -2.57 15.60
N ALA A 62 -1.00 -3.56 15.95
CA ALA A 62 -2.45 -3.52 15.81
C ALA A 62 -3.12 -2.44 16.69
N ASP A 63 -2.52 -2.13 17.85
CA ASP A 63 -2.98 -1.07 18.75
C ASP A 63 -2.44 0.33 18.41
N SER A 64 -1.52 0.42 17.46
CA SER A 64 -0.94 1.68 17.03
C SER A 64 -1.96 2.55 16.28
N GLN A 65 -1.78 3.87 16.33
CA GLN A 65 -2.65 4.78 15.59
C GLN A 65 -2.51 4.53 14.07
N PRO A 66 -3.63 4.41 13.34
CA PRO A 66 -3.60 4.24 11.90
C PRO A 66 -2.84 5.39 11.22
N PRO A 67 -2.01 5.10 10.20
CA PRO A 67 -1.31 6.14 9.46
C PRO A 67 -2.28 7.15 8.85
N HIS A 68 -1.98 8.44 9.00
CA HIS A 68 -2.81 9.51 8.44
C HIS A 68 -2.65 9.63 6.92
N LYS A 69 -1.48 9.24 6.39
CA LYS A 69 -1.18 9.29 4.97
C LYS A 69 -1.84 8.12 4.24
N MET A 70 -2.61 8.43 3.20
CA MET A 70 -3.38 7.42 2.45
C MET A 70 -2.50 6.31 1.87
N ASP A 71 -1.33 6.65 1.34
CA ASP A 71 -0.36 5.70 0.80
C ASP A 71 0.18 4.73 1.86
N GLU A 72 0.54 5.27 3.02
CA GLU A 72 1.03 4.48 4.16
C GLU A 72 -0.08 3.60 4.72
N ASN A 73 -1.30 4.12 4.79
CA ASN A 73 -2.48 3.39 5.23
C ASN A 73 -2.80 2.22 4.27
N MET A 74 -2.86 2.47 2.96
CA MET A 74 -3.10 1.43 1.97
C MET A 74 -2.00 0.36 1.99
N TRP A 75 -0.75 0.78 2.21
CA TRP A 75 0.39 -0.12 2.35
C TRP A 75 0.23 -1.04 3.57
N LYS A 76 -0.04 -0.46 4.73
CA LYS A 76 -0.25 -1.20 5.99
C LYS A 76 -1.47 -2.11 5.95
N ASN A 77 -2.56 -1.68 5.33
CA ASN A 77 -3.73 -2.53 5.15
C ASN A 77 -3.39 -3.79 4.33
N ARG A 78 -2.57 -3.67 3.29
CA ARG A 78 -2.14 -4.82 2.49
C ARG A 78 -1.25 -5.76 3.30
N GLU A 79 -0.27 -5.22 4.02
CA GLU A 79 0.59 -5.98 4.95
C GLU A 79 -0.24 -6.78 5.95
N HIS A 80 -1.20 -6.13 6.63
CA HIS A 80 -2.07 -6.77 7.60
C HIS A 80 -2.96 -7.85 6.98
N ILE A 81 -3.53 -7.62 5.78
CA ILE A 81 -4.36 -8.64 5.11
C ILE A 81 -3.52 -9.87 4.75
N GLU A 82 -2.30 -9.69 4.25
CA GLU A 82 -1.42 -10.80 3.92
C GLU A 82 -0.93 -11.56 5.16
N GLU A 83 -0.65 -10.86 6.26
CA GLU A 83 -0.34 -11.48 7.55
C GLU A 83 -1.53 -12.30 8.09
N ILE A 84 -2.74 -11.74 8.02
CA ILE A 84 -3.97 -12.47 8.41
C ILE A 84 -4.13 -13.71 7.53
N LEU A 85 -3.95 -13.59 6.22
CA LEU A 85 -4.04 -14.73 5.30
C LEU A 85 -3.01 -15.81 5.65
N PHE A 86 -1.78 -15.42 5.95
CA PHE A 86 -0.70 -16.32 6.39
C PHE A 86 -1.09 -17.10 7.66
N LEU A 87 -1.59 -16.40 8.68
CA LEU A 87 -2.04 -17.00 9.94
C LEU A 87 -3.28 -17.91 9.76
N LEU A 88 -4.14 -17.60 8.80
CA LEU A 88 -5.32 -18.42 8.47
C LEU A 88 -4.97 -19.72 7.72
N GLU A 89 -3.73 -19.89 7.25
CA GLU A 89 -3.32 -21.16 6.63
C GLU A 89 -3.10 -22.26 7.67
N ARG A 90 -3.68 -23.44 7.42
CA ARG A 90 -3.60 -24.60 8.32
C ARG A 90 -2.20 -24.91 8.87
N PRO A 91 -1.11 -24.85 8.09
CA PRO A 91 0.24 -25.12 8.59
C PRO A 91 0.68 -24.18 9.74
N HIS A 92 0.11 -22.98 9.81
CA HIS A 92 0.45 -21.96 10.80
C HIS A 92 -0.52 -21.94 11.99
N TRP A 93 -1.54 -22.80 11.98
CA TRP A 93 -2.46 -22.90 13.12
C TRP A 93 -1.72 -23.45 14.35
N PRO A 94 -2.18 -23.14 15.57
CA PRO A 94 -1.73 -23.83 16.77
C PRO A 94 -1.83 -25.35 16.61
N SER A 95 -0.80 -26.08 17.06
CA SER A 95 -0.70 -27.54 16.90
C SER A 95 -1.92 -28.30 17.42
N VAL A 96 -2.56 -27.79 18.47
CA VAL A 96 -3.82 -28.31 19.04
C VAL A 96 -4.96 -28.31 18.02
N LEU A 97 -5.06 -27.28 17.19
CA LEU A 97 -6.09 -27.12 16.15
C LEU A 97 -5.73 -27.85 14.84
N GLN A 98 -4.46 -28.22 14.65
CA GLN A 98 -4.04 -29.01 13.49
C GLN A 98 -4.39 -30.50 13.62
N GLN A 99 -4.41 -31.02 14.85
CA GLN A 99 -4.49 -32.47 15.14
C GLN A 99 -5.89 -32.96 15.54
N SER A 100 -6.79 -32.05 15.91
CA SER A 100 -8.08 -32.40 16.53
C SER A 100 -9.19 -32.65 15.49
N SER A 101 -9.65 -33.90 15.41
CA SER A 101 -10.77 -34.33 14.56
C SER A 101 -12.13 -34.21 15.26
N THR A 102 -12.33 -33.18 16.10
CA THR A 102 -13.62 -32.95 16.76
C THR A 102 -14.56 -32.15 15.85
N ALA A 103 -15.87 -32.34 16.00
CA ALA A 103 -16.88 -31.64 15.20
C ALA A 103 -16.77 -30.10 15.33
N GLU A 104 -16.45 -29.62 16.53
CA GLU A 104 -16.23 -28.19 16.82
C GLU A 104 -15.03 -27.62 16.04
N VAL A 105 -13.94 -28.38 15.89
CA VAL A 105 -12.75 -27.95 15.14
C VAL A 105 -13.04 -27.93 13.64
N ALA A 106 -13.91 -28.81 13.15
CA ALA A 106 -14.36 -28.78 11.75
C ALA A 106 -15.25 -27.55 11.44
N GLU A 107 -16.13 -27.17 12.35
CA GLU A 107 -16.95 -25.95 12.23
C GLU A 107 -16.08 -24.69 12.30
N PHE A 108 -15.13 -24.65 13.23
CA PHE A 108 -14.14 -23.58 13.35
C PHE A 108 -13.31 -23.45 12.07
N ALA A 109 -12.82 -24.57 11.53
CA ALA A 109 -12.07 -24.58 10.29
C ALA A 109 -12.88 -24.08 9.08
N THR A 110 -14.17 -24.39 9.04
CA THR A 110 -15.08 -23.89 8.01
C THR A 110 -15.24 -22.38 8.10
N THR A 111 -15.41 -21.86 9.33
CA THR A 111 -15.53 -20.41 9.58
C THR A 111 -14.25 -19.66 9.21
N LEU A 112 -13.08 -20.20 9.58
CA LEU A 112 -11.78 -19.62 9.18
C LEU A 112 -11.56 -19.68 7.66
N GLY A 113 -12.04 -20.74 6.99
CA GLY A 113 -12.02 -20.83 5.53
C GLY A 113 -12.82 -19.70 4.88
N GLN A 114 -14.06 -19.48 5.34
CA GLN A 114 -14.90 -18.37 4.84
C GLN A 114 -14.28 -17.00 5.11
N LEU A 115 -13.62 -16.84 6.26
CA LEU A 115 -12.89 -15.62 6.60
C LEU A 115 -11.70 -15.41 5.67
N LYS A 116 -10.92 -16.47 5.39
CA LYS A 116 -9.81 -16.45 4.44
C LYS A 116 -10.29 -16.01 3.06
N ASP A 117 -11.39 -16.57 2.56
CA ASP A 117 -11.94 -16.22 1.25
C ASP A 117 -12.33 -14.73 1.16
N LYS A 118 -12.92 -14.18 2.23
CA LYS A 118 -13.25 -12.74 2.31
C LYS A 118 -12.01 -11.86 2.27
N PHE A 119 -10.96 -12.21 3.01
CA PHE A 119 -9.70 -11.47 2.99
C PHE A 119 -8.99 -11.57 1.64
N GLN A 120 -8.99 -12.74 1.00
CA GLN A 120 -8.45 -12.93 -0.34
C GLN A 120 -9.20 -12.09 -1.38
N ALA A 121 -10.53 -12.07 -1.33
CA ALA A 121 -11.33 -11.23 -2.21
C ALA A 121 -11.02 -9.74 -2.00
N THR A 122 -10.89 -9.31 -0.73
CA THR A 122 -10.54 -7.92 -0.37
C THR A 122 -9.14 -7.54 -0.87
N LEU A 123 -8.16 -8.44 -0.72
CA LEU A 123 -6.80 -8.24 -1.22
C LEU A 123 -6.78 -8.02 -2.74
N ARG A 124 -7.48 -8.88 -3.49
CA ARG A 124 -7.59 -8.75 -4.95
C ARG A 124 -8.22 -7.43 -5.38
N ILE A 125 -9.26 -6.97 -4.66
CA ILE A 125 -9.88 -5.67 -4.92
C ILE A 125 -8.85 -4.55 -4.73
N LEU A 126 -8.13 -4.57 -3.60
CA LEU A 126 -7.11 -3.58 -3.28
C LEU A 126 -5.99 -3.55 -4.32
N GLU A 127 -5.48 -4.72 -4.72
CA GLU A 127 -4.46 -4.87 -5.77
C GLU A 127 -4.95 -4.34 -7.13
N SER A 128 -6.17 -4.69 -7.53
CA SER A 128 -6.77 -4.23 -8.78
C SER A 128 -7.00 -2.71 -8.80
N PHE A 129 -7.37 -2.13 -7.66
CA PHE A 129 -7.53 -0.69 -7.52
C PHE A 129 -6.16 0.01 -7.66
N GLN A 130 -5.15 -0.53 -6.97
CA GLN A 130 -3.79 -0.04 -6.96
C GLN A 130 -3.16 -0.05 -8.37
N SER A 131 -3.22 -1.19 -9.07
CA SER A 131 -2.67 -1.33 -10.43
C SER A 131 -3.37 -0.41 -11.43
N ARG A 132 -4.71 -0.39 -11.44
CA ARG A 132 -5.49 0.48 -12.34
C ARG A 132 -5.21 1.96 -12.08
N ASN A 133 -5.01 2.35 -10.82
CA ASN A 133 -4.74 3.74 -10.50
C ASN A 133 -3.30 4.16 -10.89
N SER A 134 -2.33 3.27 -10.69
CA SER A 134 -0.95 3.44 -11.20
C SER A 134 -0.96 3.67 -12.71
N GLU A 135 -1.63 2.81 -13.45
CA GLU A 135 -1.74 2.90 -14.90
C GLU A 135 -2.41 4.22 -15.35
N ARG A 136 -3.53 4.60 -14.72
CA ARG A 136 -4.22 5.87 -15.02
C ARG A 136 -3.34 7.09 -14.82
N VAL A 137 -2.61 7.14 -13.70
CA VAL A 137 -1.71 8.27 -13.41
C VAL A 137 -0.54 8.28 -14.37
N PHE A 138 0.04 7.11 -14.67
CA PHE A 138 1.12 6.99 -15.66
C PHE A 138 0.67 7.46 -17.04
N ASN A 139 -0.47 6.96 -17.53
CA ASN A 139 -1.03 7.35 -18.83
C ASN A 139 -1.33 8.85 -18.89
N THR A 140 -1.90 9.41 -17.81
CA THR A 140 -2.12 10.86 -17.69
C THR A 140 -0.83 11.64 -17.83
N VAL A 141 0.25 11.23 -17.14
CA VAL A 141 1.55 11.89 -17.28
C VAL A 141 2.15 11.70 -18.67
N MET A 142 1.96 10.53 -19.29
CA MET A 142 2.42 10.28 -20.66
C MET A 142 1.73 11.20 -21.69
N THR A 143 0.49 11.66 -21.45
CA THR A 143 -0.17 12.61 -22.37
C THR A 143 0.55 13.95 -22.47
N TYR A 144 1.30 14.34 -21.45
CA TYR A 144 2.08 15.59 -21.42
C TYR A 144 3.55 15.37 -21.80
N MET A 145 4.00 14.12 -21.94
CA MET A 145 5.37 13.79 -22.35
C MET A 145 5.52 13.88 -23.88
N PRO A 146 6.60 14.49 -24.40
CA PRO A 146 6.88 14.45 -25.83
C PRO A 146 7.17 13.03 -26.30
N GLN A 147 6.56 12.65 -27.44
CA GLN A 147 6.70 11.34 -28.09
C GLN A 147 8.02 11.20 -28.86
N ASP A 148 9.10 11.76 -28.33
CA ASP A 148 10.44 11.66 -28.91
C ASP A 148 11.31 10.64 -28.15
N PHE A 149 12.58 10.53 -28.54
CA PHE A 149 13.54 9.61 -27.93
C PHE A 149 13.66 9.76 -26.41
N ARG A 150 13.31 10.92 -25.84
CA ARG A 150 13.38 11.18 -24.40
C ARG A 150 12.26 10.45 -23.67
N GLY A 151 11.07 10.35 -24.27
CA GLY A 151 9.98 9.51 -23.77
C GLY A 151 10.37 8.02 -23.70
N THR A 152 11.05 7.53 -24.73
CA THR A 152 11.56 6.15 -24.79
C THR A 152 12.64 5.87 -23.75
N LEU A 153 13.59 6.80 -23.57
CA LEU A 153 14.64 6.68 -22.54
C LEU A 153 14.07 6.64 -21.13
N ILE A 154 13.06 7.47 -20.82
CA ILE A 154 12.40 7.48 -19.51
C ILE A 154 11.68 6.15 -19.26
N ARG A 155 11.01 5.57 -20.27
CA ARG A 155 10.39 4.23 -20.14
C ARG A 155 11.43 3.15 -19.87
N GLN A 156 12.52 3.12 -20.64
CA GLN A 156 13.60 2.14 -20.44
C GLN A 156 14.26 2.27 -19.07
N GLN A 157 14.45 3.51 -18.59
CA GLN A 157 14.98 3.75 -17.24
C GLN A 157 14.00 3.27 -16.16
N LYS A 158 12.69 3.51 -16.31
CA LYS A 158 11.65 2.97 -15.42
C LYS A 158 11.74 1.45 -15.38
N GLU A 159 11.64 0.79 -16.54
CA GLU A 159 11.66 -0.67 -16.63
C GLU A 159 12.90 -1.29 -15.99
N ARG A 160 14.09 -0.72 -16.25
CA ARG A 160 15.33 -1.21 -15.63
C ARG A 160 15.32 -1.02 -14.11
N SER A 161 14.84 0.13 -13.64
CA SER A 161 14.75 0.39 -12.19
C SER A 161 13.73 -0.52 -11.51
N GLU A 162 12.60 -0.83 -12.14
CA GLU A 162 11.60 -1.73 -11.56
C GLU A 162 12.12 -3.17 -11.54
N ARG A 163 12.78 -3.66 -12.60
CA ARG A 163 13.40 -5.00 -12.61
C ARG A 163 14.45 -5.17 -11.50
N ASN A 164 15.29 -4.17 -11.28
CA ASN A 164 16.30 -4.24 -10.22
C ASN A 164 15.68 -4.30 -8.82
N LYS A 165 14.60 -3.56 -8.58
CA LYS A 165 13.89 -3.56 -7.30
C LYS A 165 13.11 -4.85 -7.09
N GLN A 166 12.54 -5.41 -8.15
CA GLN A 166 11.90 -6.72 -8.11
C GLN A 166 12.91 -7.81 -7.74
N ALA A 167 14.10 -7.79 -8.33
CA ALA A 167 15.15 -8.75 -8.00
C ALA A 167 15.58 -8.69 -6.53
N GLU A 168 15.56 -7.50 -5.90
CA GLU A 168 15.85 -7.35 -4.46
C GLU A 168 14.75 -7.97 -3.60
N VAL A 169 13.49 -7.81 -4.00
CA VAL A 169 12.34 -8.45 -3.35
C VAL A 169 12.39 -9.97 -3.50
N ASP A 170 12.66 -10.46 -4.72
CA ASP A 170 12.76 -11.89 -5.00
C ASP A 170 13.92 -12.54 -4.23
N ALA A 171 15.06 -11.84 -4.12
CA ALA A 171 16.19 -12.27 -3.30
C ALA A 171 15.79 -12.39 -1.83
N LEU A 172 15.06 -11.42 -1.28
CA LEU A 172 14.56 -11.46 0.09
C LEU A 172 13.61 -12.65 0.32
N ILE A 173 12.67 -12.87 -0.59
CA ILE A 173 11.73 -14.00 -0.52
C ILE A 173 12.51 -15.32 -0.58
N SER A 174 13.48 -15.45 -1.48
CA SER A 174 14.32 -16.65 -1.62
C SER A 174 15.18 -16.94 -0.39
N SER A 175 15.56 -15.89 0.36
CA SER A 175 16.29 -16.01 1.62
C SER A 175 15.42 -16.38 2.83
N GLY A 176 14.10 -16.52 2.64
CA GLY A 176 13.14 -16.79 3.71
C GLY A 176 12.78 -15.56 4.53
N GLY A 177 12.87 -14.36 3.96
CA GLY A 177 12.47 -13.12 4.63
C GLY A 177 11.00 -13.13 5.02
N SER A 178 10.66 -12.49 6.14
CA SER A 178 9.28 -12.40 6.61
C SER A 178 8.43 -11.50 5.73
N ILE A 179 7.10 -11.62 5.85
CA ILE A 179 6.15 -10.69 5.21
C ILE A 179 6.49 -9.25 5.61
N ARG A 180 6.76 -9.01 6.89
CA ARG A 180 7.16 -7.70 7.42
C ARG A 180 8.44 -7.17 6.79
N ASP A 181 9.45 -8.02 6.57
CA ASP A 181 10.72 -7.59 5.94
C ASP A 181 10.47 -7.15 4.50
N ARG A 182 9.64 -7.89 3.76
CA ARG A 182 9.24 -7.54 2.38
C ARG A 182 8.51 -6.20 2.35
N TYR A 183 7.54 -6.00 3.23
CA TYR A 183 6.78 -4.74 3.30
C TYR A 183 7.66 -3.56 3.76
N SER A 184 8.63 -3.80 4.63
CA SER A 184 9.62 -2.80 5.07
C SER A 184 10.56 -2.38 3.93
N LEU A 185 11.04 -3.35 3.14
CA LEU A 185 11.90 -3.09 1.98
C LEU A 185 11.18 -2.25 0.93
N LEU A 186 9.98 -2.67 0.55
CA LEU A 186 9.18 -1.96 -0.45
C LEU A 186 8.80 -0.54 0.01
N TRP A 187 8.47 -0.36 1.29
CA TRP A 187 8.24 0.97 1.86
C TRP A 187 9.50 1.86 1.79
N LYS A 188 10.68 1.30 2.11
CA LYS A 188 11.95 1.99 1.96
C LYS A 188 12.20 2.40 0.51
N GLN A 189 11.99 1.49 -0.45
CA GLN A 189 12.10 1.82 -1.88
C GLN A 189 11.14 2.95 -2.28
N GLN A 190 9.94 3.01 -1.72
CA GLN A 190 8.99 4.10 -1.98
C GLN A 190 9.46 5.43 -1.37
N MET A 191 9.97 5.43 -0.14
CA MET A 191 10.50 6.64 0.50
C MET A 191 11.74 7.17 -0.22
N ASP A 192 12.61 6.28 -0.72
CA ASP A 192 13.79 6.69 -1.47
C ASP A 192 13.41 7.33 -2.83
N ARG A 193 12.38 6.81 -3.52
CA ARG A 193 11.81 7.48 -4.72
C ARG A 193 11.34 8.89 -4.38
N ARG A 194 10.64 9.08 -3.25
CA ARG A 194 10.18 10.40 -2.81
C ARG A 194 11.33 11.34 -2.49
N ARG A 195 12.36 10.87 -1.78
CA ARG A 195 13.56 11.66 -1.49
C ARG A 195 14.26 12.10 -2.77
N GLN A 196 14.42 11.20 -3.74
CA GLN A 196 14.99 11.53 -5.05
C GLN A 196 14.17 12.61 -5.76
N LEU A 197 12.83 12.56 -5.72
CA LEU A 197 11.99 13.58 -6.35
C LEU A 197 12.01 14.92 -5.64
N VAL A 198 12.04 14.91 -4.30
CA VAL A 198 12.22 16.15 -3.52
C VAL A 198 13.57 16.77 -3.86
N GLN A 199 14.63 15.97 -3.96
CA GLN A 199 15.96 16.42 -4.40
C GLN A 199 15.94 16.98 -5.82
N LEU A 200 15.20 16.36 -6.75
CA LEU A 200 15.00 16.88 -8.11
C LEU A 200 14.18 18.17 -8.12
N GLY A 201 13.25 18.35 -7.18
CA GLY A 201 12.45 19.57 -7.01
C GLY A 201 13.22 20.72 -6.35
N SER A 202 14.14 20.40 -5.44
CA SER A 202 15.04 21.36 -4.77
C SER A 202 16.31 21.65 -5.56
N ALA A 203 16.68 20.80 -6.54
CA ALA A 203 17.80 21.04 -7.42
C ALA A 203 17.57 22.30 -8.28
N THR A 204 18.30 23.37 -7.99
CA THR A 204 18.50 24.50 -8.90
C THR A 204 19.40 24.06 -10.05
N GLY A 205 18.87 24.04 -11.29
CA GLY A 205 19.67 23.77 -12.47
C GLY A 205 18.94 23.11 -13.65
N VAL A 206 19.73 22.78 -14.67
CA VAL A 206 19.33 22.35 -16.02
C VAL A 206 18.31 21.21 -16.05
N TYR A 207 18.25 20.34 -15.04
CA TYR A 207 17.29 19.24 -14.96
C TYR A 207 15.88 19.67 -14.55
N LYS A 208 15.74 20.66 -13.64
CA LYS A 208 14.45 21.29 -13.32
C LYS A 208 13.93 22.06 -14.53
N THR A 209 14.83 22.69 -15.28
CA THR A 209 14.52 23.31 -16.56
C THR A 209 14.11 22.24 -17.58
N LEU A 210 14.83 21.14 -17.76
CA LEU A 210 14.43 20.03 -18.64
C LEU A 210 13.06 19.47 -18.25
N VAL A 211 12.79 19.16 -16.99
CA VAL A 211 11.46 18.63 -16.59
C VAL A 211 10.33 19.67 -16.75
N LYS A 212 10.58 20.97 -16.48
CA LYS A 212 9.60 22.05 -16.73
C LYS A 212 9.38 22.36 -18.21
N TYR A 213 10.45 22.47 -18.99
CA TYR A 213 10.43 22.95 -20.38
C TYR A 213 10.06 21.85 -21.38
N LEU A 214 10.31 20.60 -21.01
CA LEU A 214 10.24 19.46 -21.92
C LEU A 214 8.98 18.63 -21.66
N VAL A 215 8.37 18.73 -20.48
CA VAL A 215 7.22 17.88 -20.12
C VAL A 215 5.99 18.68 -19.69
N GLY A 216 6.11 19.94 -19.25
CA GLY A 216 4.93 20.73 -18.83
C GLY A 216 4.08 20.11 -17.70
N VAL A 217 4.53 19.00 -17.10
CA VAL A 217 3.78 18.21 -16.12
C VAL A 217 3.79 18.94 -14.77
N PRO A 218 2.62 19.23 -14.18
CA PRO A 218 2.53 19.81 -12.85
C PRO A 218 3.26 18.94 -11.82
N GLN A 219 4.00 19.57 -10.90
CA GLN A 219 4.73 18.89 -9.82
C GLN A 219 3.84 17.97 -8.96
N VAL A 220 2.54 18.29 -8.87
CA VAL A 220 1.53 17.49 -8.18
C VAL A 220 1.32 16.13 -8.86
N CYS A 221 1.36 16.08 -10.20
CA CYS A 221 1.23 14.84 -10.97
C CYS A 221 2.45 13.93 -10.78
N LEU A 222 3.66 14.50 -10.64
CA LEU A 222 4.87 13.74 -10.32
C LEU A 222 4.83 13.14 -8.91
N HIS A 223 4.26 13.87 -7.94
CA HIS A 223 4.00 13.33 -6.60
C HIS A 223 2.96 12.20 -6.62
N CYS A 224 1.86 12.36 -7.36
CA CYS A 224 0.87 11.29 -7.55
C CYS A 224 1.47 10.06 -8.24
N LEU A 225 2.30 10.24 -9.26
CA LEU A 225 2.90 9.13 -10.01
C LEU A 225 3.78 8.25 -9.12
N VAL A 226 4.40 8.81 -8.08
CA VAL A 226 5.25 8.06 -7.15
C VAL A 226 4.50 7.47 -5.96
N ILE A 227 3.32 8.00 -5.66
CA ILE A 227 2.38 7.33 -4.76
C ILE A 227 1.91 6.01 -5.38
N PHE A 228 1.64 5.98 -6.70
CA PHE A 228 1.02 4.82 -7.35
C PHE A 228 1.97 3.88 -8.11
N SER A 229 3.17 4.32 -8.51
CA SER A 229 4.11 3.48 -9.29
C SER A 229 4.69 2.26 -8.55
N CYS A 230 4.43 2.08 -7.25
CA CYS A 230 4.84 0.87 -6.51
C CYS A 230 3.83 -0.28 -6.63
N CYS A 231 2.66 -0.06 -7.22
CA CYS A 231 1.68 -1.13 -7.44
C CYS A 231 2.16 -2.17 -8.46
N ASP A 232 3.10 -1.80 -9.35
CA ASP A 232 3.67 -2.66 -10.39
C ASP A 232 4.73 -3.66 -9.85
N LEU A 233 5.24 -3.48 -8.62
CA LEU A 233 6.36 -4.26 -8.03
C LEU A 233 5.91 -5.49 -7.20
N ILE A 234 4.60 -5.75 -7.17
CA ILE A 234 4.00 -6.74 -6.27
C ILE A 234 2.95 -7.56 -7.02
N SER A 235 3.01 -7.58 -8.35
CA SER A 235 2.22 -8.44 -9.24
C SER A 235 3.13 -9.44 -9.94
#